data_AF-A0A2A2T3Y1-F1
#
_entry.id   AF-A0A2A2T3Y1-F1
#
_cell.length_a   1.000
_cell.length_b   1.000
_cell.length_c   1.000
_cell.angle_alpha   90.00
_cell.angle_beta   90.00
_cell.angle_gamma   90.00
#
_symmetry.space_group_name_H-M   'P 1'
#
loop_
_entity.id
_entity.type
_entity.pdbx_description
1 polymer ?
#
loop_
_entity_poly.entity_id
_entity_poly.type
_entity_poly.pdbx_seq_one_letter_code
_entity_poly.pdbx_strand_id
1 'polypeptide(L)' 'MSALNVHLPESLHAMARQLAAEEGILVGHLIALALAEKISALKTEDYLQSRSRRACEDQYQAVLDAVRAQGNRPLPDDAL' A
#
# COMPACT_ATOMS: atom_id res chain seq x y z
N MET A 1 -7.51 18.17 2.63
CA MET A 1 -8.22 17.06 3.32
C MET A 1 -9.67 17.46 3.48
N SER A 2 -10.62 16.55 3.25
CA SER A 2 -12.03 16.76 3.57
C SER A 2 -12.31 16.30 5.00
N ALA A 3 -13.17 17.00 5.73
CA ALA A 3 -13.57 16.58 7.08
C ALA A 3 -14.60 15.44 6.99
N LEU A 4 -14.43 14.41 7.84
CA LEU A 4 -15.39 13.33 8.04
C LEU A 4 -15.81 13.33 9.51
N ASN A 5 -17.11 13.52 9.77
CA ASN A 5 -17.67 13.39 11.12
C ASN A 5 -18.24 11.98 11.28
N VAL A 6 -17.75 11.25 12.27
CA VAL A 6 -18.16 9.88 12.59
C VAL A 6 -18.39 9.77 14.10
N HIS A 7 -19.49 9.11 14.47
CA HIS A 7 -19.79 8.79 15.87
C HIS A 7 -19.29 7.38 16.18
N LEU A 8 -18.45 7.27 17.21
CA LEU A 8 -17.93 5.99 17.69
C LEU A 8 -18.56 5.64 19.04
N PRO A 9 -18.78 4.35 19.33
CA PRO A 9 -19.08 3.91 20.70
C PRO A 9 -17.98 4.35 21.66
N GLU A 10 -18.35 4.70 22.90
CA GLU A 10 -17.39 5.22 23.89
C GLU A 10 -16.21 4.28 24.14
N SER A 11 -16.47 2.96 24.19
CA SER A 11 -15.42 1.94 24.35
C SER A 11 -14.39 1.98 23.22
N LEU A 12 -14.83 2.18 21.98
CA LEU A 12 -13.96 2.25 20.82
C LEU A 12 -13.18 3.57 20.79
N HIS A 13 -13.83 4.67 21.15
CA HIS A 13 -13.19 5.96 21.27
C HIS A 13 -12.08 5.94 22.35
N ALA A 14 -12.36 5.35 23.51
CA ALA A 14 -11.37 5.18 24.59
C ALA A 14 -10.15 4.36 24.13
N MET A 15 -10.39 3.25 23.43
CA MET A 15 -9.30 2.42 22.89
C MET A 15 -8.47 3.15 21.84
N ALA A 16 -9.12 3.91 20.94
CA ALA A 16 -8.42 4.72 19.95
C ALA A 16 -7.55 5.82 20.59
N ARG A 17 -8.01 6.43 21.70
CA ARG A 17 -7.21 7.39 22.47
C ARG A 17 -5.99 6.75 23.11
N GLN A 18 -6.14 5.55 23.67
CA GLN A 18 -5.03 4.81 24.26
C GLN A 18 -3.97 4.48 23.21
N LEU A 19 -4.36 3.84 22.10
CA LEU A 19 -3.44 3.46 21.03
C LEU A 19 -2.74 4.66 20.41
N ALA A 20 -3.47 5.76 20.16
CA ALA A 20 -2.87 6.98 19.64
C ALA A 20 -1.82 7.57 20.60
N ALA A 21 -2.06 7.48 21.92
CA ALA A 21 -1.10 7.92 22.93
C ALA A 21 0.14 7.02 22.99
N GLU A 22 -0.03 5.70 22.87
CA GLU A 22 1.07 4.73 22.81
C GLU A 22 1.97 4.97 21.58
N GLU A 23 1.37 5.32 20.44
CA GLU A 23 2.11 5.65 19.20
C GLU A 23 2.60 7.10 19.13
N GLY A 24 2.22 7.96 20.08
CA GLY A 24 2.59 9.38 20.08
C GLY A 24 1.95 10.21 18.96
N ILE A 25 0.77 9.81 18.47
CA ILE A 25 0.04 10.46 17.38
C ILE A 25 -1.33 10.98 17.84
N LEU A 26 -1.97 11.79 17.00
CA LEU A 26 -3.35 12.23 17.24
C LEU A 26 -4.34 11.12 16.84
N VAL A 27 -5.46 11.02 17.56
CA VAL A 27 -6.54 10.06 17.26
C VAL A 27 -7.03 10.17 15.82
N GLY A 28 -7.15 11.39 15.29
CA GLY A 28 -7.53 11.60 13.89
C GLY A 28 -6.54 11.01 12.88
N HIS A 29 -5.24 11.02 13.20
CA HIS A 29 -4.22 10.39 12.36
C HIS A 29 -4.31 8.87 12.42
N LEU A 30 -4.49 8.31 13.63
CA LEU A 30 -4.71 6.88 13.81
C LEU A 30 -5.92 6.38 12.99
N ILE A 31 -7.05 7.09 13.07
CA ILE A 31 -8.27 6.74 12.31
C ILE A 31 -8.03 6.83 10.81
N ALA A 32 -7.32 7.86 10.34
CA ALA A 32 -7.02 8.03 8.93
C ALA A 32 -6.10 6.91 8.40
N LEU A 33 -5.09 6.50 9.17
CA LEU A 33 -4.19 5.40 8.84
C LEU A 33 -4.96 4.07 8.81
N ALA A 34 -5.72 3.76 9.86
CA ALA A 34 -6.53 2.54 9.91
C ALA A 34 -7.54 2.45 8.76
N LEU A 35 -8.14 3.57 8.35
CA LEU A 35 -9.01 3.62 7.18
C LEU A 35 -8.24 3.37 5.88
N ALA A 36 -7.07 3.99 5.70
CA ALA A 36 -6.22 3.78 4.53
C ALA A 36 -5.76 2.32 4.42
N GLU A 37 -5.36 1.72 5.54
CA GLU A 37 -5.02 0.29 5.62
C GLU A 37 -6.20 -0.60 5.26
N LYS A 38 -7.39 -0.32 5.83
CA LYS A 38 -8.60 -1.10 5.53
C LYS A 38 -8.99 -1.00 4.05
N ILE A 39 -8.95 0.20 3.48
CA ILE A 39 -9.20 0.40 2.04
C ILE A 39 -8.19 -0.38 1.22
N SER A 40 -6.90 -0.29 1.57
CA SER A 40 -5.83 -1.00 0.86
C SER A 40 -6.10 -2.51 0.89
N ALA A 41 -6.30 -3.09 2.07
CA ALA A 41 -6.60 -4.51 2.24
C ALA A 41 -7.82 -4.97 1.43
N LEU A 42 -8.87 -4.16 1.35
CA LEU A 42 -10.09 -4.48 0.60
C LEU A 42 -9.93 -4.30 -0.93
N LYS A 43 -8.97 -3.49 -1.38
CA LYS A 43 -8.86 -3.08 -2.80
C LYS A 43 -7.61 -3.57 -3.50
N THR A 44 -6.68 -4.23 -2.80
CA THR A 44 -5.43 -4.72 -3.38
C THR A 44 -5.68 -5.63 -4.59
N GLU A 45 -6.60 -6.58 -4.51
CA GLU A 45 -6.87 -7.51 -5.61
C GLU A 45 -7.38 -6.77 -6.86
N ASP A 46 -8.44 -5.97 -6.72
CA ASP A 46 -9.01 -5.14 -7.80
C ASP A 46 -7.93 -4.25 -8.44
N TYR A 47 -7.08 -3.65 -7.60
CA TYR A 47 -5.98 -2.80 -8.06
C TYR A 47 -4.96 -3.59 -8.89
N LEU A 48 -4.53 -4.76 -8.44
CA LEU A 48 -3.59 -5.61 -9.18
C LEU A 48 -4.19 -6.13 -10.48
N GLN A 49 -5.45 -6.55 -10.48
CA GLN A 49 -6.17 -6.99 -11.69
C GLN A 49 -6.33 -5.85 -12.71
N SER A 50 -6.68 -4.64 -12.27
CA SER A 50 -6.79 -3.49 -13.18
C SER A 50 -5.43 -3.02 -13.70
N ARG A 51 -4.36 -3.18 -12.92
CA ARG A 51 -2.99 -2.91 -13.33
C ARG A 51 -2.48 -3.94 -14.32
N SER A 52 -2.76 -5.23 -14.13
CA SER A 52 -2.31 -6.30 -15.04
C SER A 52 -2.91 -6.16 -16.44
N ARG A 53 -4.15 -5.68 -16.56
CA ARG A 53 -4.78 -5.36 -17.86
C ARG A 53 -4.05 -4.27 -18.65
N ARG A 54 -3.23 -3.46 -17.99
CA ARG A 54 -2.39 -2.43 -18.63
C ARG A 54 -0.96 -2.89 -18.87
N ALA A 55 -0.62 -4.12 -18.49
CA ALA A 55 0.70 -4.67 -18.73
C ALA A 55 0.90 -4.90 -20.24
N CYS A 56 2.08 -4.55 -20.74
CA CYS A 56 2.51 -4.83 -22.10
C CYS A 56 3.79 -5.65 -22.01
N GLU A 57 3.70 -6.94 -22.36
CA GLU A 57 4.79 -7.89 -22.26
C GLU A 57 5.97 -7.48 -23.16
N ASP A 58 5.70 -6.98 -24.37
CA ASP A 58 6.72 -6.51 -25.29
C ASP A 58 7.53 -5.33 -24.72
N GLN A 59 6.84 -4.36 -24.10
CA GLN A 59 7.50 -3.23 -23.44
C GLN A 59 8.32 -3.69 -22.24
N TYR A 60 7.80 -4.65 -21.47
CA TYR A 60 8.51 -5.25 -20.35
C TYR A 60 9.80 -5.94 -20.81
N GLN A 61 9.71 -6.80 -21.83
CA GLN A 61 10.85 -7.54 -22.36
C GLN A 61 11.89 -6.59 -22.97
N ALA A 62 11.47 -5.57 -23.70
CA ALA A 62 12.38 -4.56 -24.26
C ALA A 62 13.21 -3.85 -23.19
N VAL A 63 12.61 -3.54 -22.03
CA VAL A 63 13.34 -2.96 -20.89
C VAL A 63 14.34 -3.96 -20.32
N LEU A 64 13.94 -5.22 -20.12
CA LEU A 64 14.86 -6.25 -19.61
C LEU A 64 16.05 -6.48 -20.53
N ASP A 65 15.82 -6.53 -21.84
CA ASP A 65 16.88 -6.73 -22.83
C ASP A 65 17.83 -5.54 -22.88
N ALA A 66 17.32 -4.31 -22.74
CA ALA A 66 18.14 -3.10 -22.64
C ALA A 66 19.07 -3.11 -21.41
N VAL A 67 18.64 -3.68 -20.29
CA VAL A 67 19.47 -3.84 -19.10
C VAL A 67 20.53 -4.93 -19.32
N ARG A 68 20.15 -6.08 -19.89
CA ARG A 68 21.08 -7.18 -20.20
C ARG A 68 22.18 -6.75 -21.18
N ALA A 69 21.82 -5.92 -22.17
CA ALA A 69 22.76 -5.40 -23.16
C ALA A 69 23.89 -4.56 -22.53
N GLN A 70 23.72 -4.04 -21.31
CA GLN A 70 24.75 -3.31 -20.57
C GLN A 70 25.77 -4.22 -19.87
N GLY A 71 25.61 -5.55 -20.00
CA GLY A 71 26.49 -6.53 -19.35
C GLY A 71 26.14 -6.82 -17.89
N ASN A 72 25.06 -6.23 -17.37
CA ASN A 72 24.56 -6.50 -16.02
C ASN A 72 23.99 -7.91 -15.96
N ARG A 73 24.65 -8.77 -15.19
CA ARG A 73 24.15 -10.12 -14.89
C ARG A 73 23.29 -10.07 -13.63
N PRO A 74 22.24 -10.92 -13.54
CA PRO A 74 21.54 -11.13 -12.28
C PRO A 74 22.54 -11.49 -11.18
N LEU A 75 22.28 -11.08 -9.94
CA LEU A 75 23.07 -11.57 -8.82
C LEU A 75 22.92 -13.10 -8.71
N PRO A 76 23.85 -13.79 -8.05
CA PRO A 76 23.76 -15.25 -7.87
C PRO A 76 22.41 -15.71 -7.30
N ASP A 77 21.81 -14.90 -6.42
CA ASP A 77 20.51 -15.18 -5.78
C ASP A 77 19.29 -14.81 -6.64
N ASP A 78 19.50 -14.08 -7.75
CA ASP A 78 18.46 -13.66 -8.70
C ASP A 78 18.33 -14.63 -9.89
N ALA A 79 19.16 -15.69 -9.95
CA ALA A 79 19.10 -16.70 -11.00
C ALA A 79 17.97 -17.71 -10.69
N LEU A 80 16.98 -17.80 -11.59
CA LEU A 80 15.91 -18.81 -11.56
C LEU A 80 16.42 -20.20 -11.95
#